data_AF-A0A536FG26-F1
#
_entry.id   AF-A0A536FG26-F1
#
_cell.length_a   1.000
_cell.length_b   1.000
_cell.length_c   1.000
_cell.angle_alpha   90.00
_cell.angle_beta   90.00
_cell.angle_gamma   90.00
#
_symmetry.space_group_name_H-M   'P 1'
#
loop_
_entity.id
_entity.type
_entity.pdbx_description
1 polymer ?
#
loop_
_entity_poly.entity_id
_entity_poly.type
_entity_poly.pdbx_seq_one_letter_code
_entity_poly.pdbx_strand_id
1 'polypeptide(L)'
;MQAVVMAGGEGSRLRPLTINRPKPMVSIVNKPCLGHIFDLLQRHGINDAFVTLQYLASQIQDSFGDGGAIGMRLKYSVEESPLGTGGSVRQIGDALDDTFIVISGDALTDIDLTKVIAFHRERKAAVTLTLYHVANPLEYGVVITGEDGRISKFLEKPSWGEVFSDTINTGIYVIEPRVLERYKPGEAFDFSKDLFPALLAEGEPLYGYIASGYWTDVGSISEYARANADLLQGRLTAAPLGRELLPGVFTSGDVEIDESAKITGPVFLGNGVKVGPHVEIVGPTVLRDYVTVDVGAVVDRSIVWRNSYIGERAELHGTIVGRQCALKSRVSLEEGSVIGDHCIVNENARVRSQVKIWPDKQIESGAVVGASLIWGAQGRRALFGRFGVTGIVNIDLTPEFVARLGAAYASTLAQGATITMNRDQHRSSRMLKRGLMSGIVSAGVHVADVLQAPLPIGRFHTRRIGAAGGVHVRVSPFDARVCDVKFFDRQALDMDKTQERKVETIFFREDLRRVSYEDVGRIYESPRVGAAYSDAFLAEVARRPCAPQMRLAPTTAPDSICLSGQIFTCARTRACSPMTEWSPTTLPSSSTTRDLRAHCLPTIAPCSSERSPM
;
A
#
# COMPACT_ATOMS: atom_id res chain seq x y z
N MET A 1 10.19 24.38 33.52
CA MET A 1 10.11 22.97 33.07
C MET A 1 9.91 22.95 31.58
N GLN A 2 10.74 22.19 30.88
CA GLN A 2 10.66 21.99 29.42
C GLN A 2 9.93 20.68 29.10
N ALA A 3 9.39 20.57 27.89
CA ALA A 3 8.88 19.34 27.33
C ALA A 3 9.74 18.85 26.15
N VAL A 4 9.71 17.54 25.91
CA VAL A 4 10.24 16.89 24.72
C VAL A 4 9.11 16.12 24.06
N VAL A 5 8.72 16.51 22.85
CA VAL A 5 7.65 15.88 22.08
C VAL A 5 8.25 15.00 21.00
N MET A 6 8.04 13.69 21.10
CA MET A 6 8.58 12.72 20.14
C MET A 6 7.68 12.62 18.91
N ALA A 7 8.12 13.14 17.77
CA ALA A 7 7.31 13.27 16.56
C ALA A 7 7.93 12.60 15.30
N GLY A 8 8.82 11.62 15.50
CA GLY A 8 9.53 10.92 14.41
C GLY A 8 8.78 9.78 13.72
N GLY A 9 7.56 9.43 14.13
CA GLY A 9 6.86 8.22 13.66
C GLY A 9 6.36 8.28 12.20
N GLU A 10 6.74 7.27 11.39
CA GLU A 10 6.28 7.10 10.00
C GLU A 10 4.77 6.74 9.90
N GLY A 11 4.23 6.03 10.90
CA GLY A 11 2.80 5.69 10.95
C GLY A 11 2.33 4.69 9.88
N SER A 12 3.11 3.65 9.59
CA SER A 12 2.83 2.66 8.54
C SER A 12 1.45 1.98 8.66
N ARG A 13 0.95 1.75 9.88
CA ARG A 13 -0.37 1.15 10.15
C ARG A 13 -1.56 2.06 9.81
N LEU A 14 -1.35 3.37 9.74
CA LEU A 14 -2.34 4.37 9.32
C LEU A 14 -2.40 4.58 7.81
N ARG A 15 -1.56 3.88 7.03
CA ARG A 15 -1.64 3.96 5.57
C ARG A 15 -3.03 3.53 5.09
N PRO A 16 -3.61 4.25 4.11
CA PRO A 16 -2.98 5.25 3.23
C PRO A 16 -2.89 6.69 3.76
N LEU A 17 -3.36 7.01 4.97
CA LEU A 17 -3.44 8.39 5.47
C LEU A 17 -2.07 9.04 5.72
N THR A 18 -1.03 8.25 5.96
CA THR A 18 0.33 8.70 6.32
C THR A 18 1.34 8.60 5.16
N ILE A 19 0.89 8.35 3.93
CA ILE A 19 1.80 8.24 2.77
C ILE A 19 2.54 9.55 2.48
N ASN A 20 1.85 10.68 2.60
CA ASN A 20 2.37 12.01 2.25
C ASN A 20 2.45 12.95 3.46
N ARG A 21 2.39 12.42 4.69
CA ARG A 21 2.38 13.20 5.93
C ARG A 21 2.86 12.36 7.13
N PRO A 22 3.54 12.97 8.11
CA PRO A 22 3.97 12.25 9.31
C PRO A 22 2.80 11.93 10.24
N LYS A 23 2.91 10.86 11.05
CA LYS A 23 1.86 10.39 11.96
C LYS A 23 1.29 11.50 12.87
N PRO A 24 2.11 12.33 13.53
CA PRO A 24 1.63 13.42 14.39
C PRO A 24 0.78 14.48 13.67
N MET A 25 0.87 14.55 12.34
CA MET A 25 0.13 15.51 11.52
C MET A 25 -1.23 15.01 11.03
N VAL A 26 -1.57 13.74 11.29
CA VAL A 26 -2.92 13.22 11.04
C VAL A 26 -3.90 13.97 11.96
N SER A 27 -4.94 14.57 11.38
CA SER A 27 -5.82 15.48 12.12
C SER A 27 -6.98 14.75 12.77
N ILE A 28 -7.22 15.04 14.05
CA ILE A 28 -8.36 14.58 14.83
C ILE A 28 -9.34 15.74 14.90
N VAL A 29 -10.55 15.52 14.37
CA VAL A 29 -11.56 16.51 14.05
C VAL A 29 -11.03 17.54 13.05
N ASN A 30 -10.47 18.67 13.51
CA ASN A 30 -9.85 19.65 12.61
C ASN A 30 -8.42 20.07 12.98
N LYS A 31 -7.85 19.46 14.03
CA LYS A 31 -6.51 19.81 14.52
C LYS A 31 -5.56 18.61 14.40
N PRO A 32 -4.30 18.79 13.95
CA PRO A 32 -3.28 17.74 13.99
C PRO A 32 -3.16 17.11 15.39
N CYS A 33 -2.87 15.81 15.48
CA CYS A 33 -2.60 15.13 16.75
C CYS A 33 -1.58 15.89 17.60
N LEU A 34 -0.49 16.34 16.96
CA LEU A 34 0.55 17.14 17.60
C LEU A 34 0.03 18.47 18.19
N GLY A 35 -0.96 19.09 17.54
CA GLY A 35 -1.60 20.31 18.05
C GLY A 35 -2.39 20.06 19.34
N HIS A 36 -3.03 18.89 19.48
CA HIS A 36 -3.71 18.52 20.73
C HIS A 36 -2.74 18.32 21.89
N ILE A 37 -1.53 17.79 21.61
CA ILE A 37 -0.45 17.68 22.60
C ILE A 37 0.05 19.06 23.04
N PHE A 38 0.21 19.99 22.10
CA PHE A 38 0.61 21.37 22.44
C PHE A 38 -0.45 22.09 23.30
N ASP A 39 -1.74 21.93 22.98
CA ASP A 39 -2.81 22.46 23.84
C ASP A 39 -2.77 21.84 25.25
N LEU A 40 -2.47 20.54 25.37
CA LEU A 40 -2.33 19.86 26.65
C LEU A 40 -1.16 20.45 27.47
N LEU A 41 0.01 20.60 26.85
CA LEU A 41 1.19 21.18 27.52
C LEU A 41 0.90 22.61 28.01
N GLN A 42 0.30 23.45 27.17
CA GLN A 42 -0.05 24.82 27.52
C GLN A 42 -1.06 24.89 28.67
N ARG A 43 -2.08 24.01 28.68
CA ARG A 43 -3.04 23.91 29.79
C ARG A 43 -2.38 23.61 31.14
N HIS A 44 -1.24 22.93 31.13
CA HIS A 44 -0.44 22.63 32.32
C HIS A 44 0.73 23.61 32.54
N GLY A 45 0.75 24.74 31.82
CA GLY A 45 1.75 25.81 31.98
C GLY A 45 3.12 25.50 31.36
N ILE A 46 3.21 24.50 30.49
CA ILE A 46 4.45 24.09 29.82
C ILE A 46 4.48 24.69 28.42
N ASN A 47 5.22 25.78 28.26
CA ASN A 47 5.25 26.55 27.00
C ASN A 47 6.56 26.40 26.22
N ASP A 48 7.57 25.74 26.79
CA ASP A 48 8.85 25.43 26.14
C ASP A 48 8.91 23.96 25.75
N ALA A 49 9.03 23.67 24.46
CA ALA A 49 9.14 22.30 24.00
C ALA A 49 10.23 22.10 22.94
N PHE A 50 11.00 21.04 23.08
CA PHE A 50 11.77 20.46 22.01
C PHE A 50 10.91 19.43 21.27
N VAL A 51 10.99 19.38 19.95
CA VAL A 51 10.29 18.40 19.12
C VAL A 51 11.34 17.59 18.37
N THR A 52 11.40 16.28 18.65
CA THR A 52 12.30 15.36 17.94
C THR A 52 11.62 14.86 16.67
N LEU A 53 12.30 15.01 15.54
CA LEU A 53 11.77 14.80 14.20
C LEU A 53 12.66 13.84 13.42
N GLN A 54 12.04 13.04 12.55
CA GLN A 54 12.75 12.17 11.63
C GLN A 54 12.02 12.15 10.28
N TYR A 55 10.87 11.46 10.22
CA TYR A 55 10.10 11.33 9.00
C TYR A 55 9.37 12.64 8.63
N LEU A 56 9.60 13.16 7.42
CA LEU A 56 8.95 14.36 6.87
C LEU A 56 9.01 15.58 7.81
N ALA A 57 10.15 15.79 8.48
CA ALA A 57 10.38 16.84 9.48
C ALA A 57 9.92 18.24 9.02
N SER A 58 10.19 18.61 7.77
CA SER A 58 9.83 19.92 7.21
C SER A 58 8.33 20.21 7.32
N GLN A 59 7.45 19.21 7.15
CA GLN A 59 6.00 19.43 7.25
C GLN A 59 5.56 19.89 8.64
N ILE A 60 6.22 19.39 9.69
CA ILE A 60 5.92 19.79 11.07
C ILE A 60 6.47 21.20 11.33
N GLN A 61 7.70 21.47 10.89
CA GLN A 61 8.34 22.78 11.02
C GLN A 61 7.55 23.87 10.29
N ASP A 62 7.14 23.62 9.05
CA ASP A 62 6.35 24.55 8.24
C ASP A 62 4.97 24.84 8.87
N SER A 63 4.40 23.85 9.58
CA SER A 63 3.06 23.98 10.18
C SER A 63 3.05 24.74 11.50
N PHE A 64 4.10 24.60 12.32
CA PHE A 64 4.13 25.16 13.68
C PHE A 64 5.16 26.28 13.87
N GLY A 65 6.09 26.47 12.92
CA GLY A 65 7.11 27.51 12.99
C GLY A 65 7.91 27.43 14.29
N ASP A 66 8.22 28.57 14.90
CA ASP A 66 8.86 28.63 16.22
C ASP A 66 7.88 28.43 17.39
N GLY A 67 6.62 28.10 17.12
CA GLY A 67 5.54 27.97 18.11
C GLY A 67 4.82 29.26 18.45
N GLY A 68 5.26 30.43 17.94
CA GLY A 68 4.70 31.72 18.32
C GLY A 68 3.18 31.82 18.05
N ALA A 69 2.73 31.25 16.93
CA ALA A 69 1.31 31.23 16.54
C ALA A 69 0.40 30.42 17.49
N ILE A 70 0.98 29.50 18.26
CA ILE A 70 0.25 28.67 19.24
C ILE A 70 0.59 29.04 20.69
N GLY A 71 1.33 30.14 20.91
CA GLY A 71 1.72 30.60 22.24
C GLY A 71 2.75 29.69 22.92
N MET A 72 3.60 29.00 22.15
CA MET A 72 4.70 28.16 22.64
C MET A 72 6.05 28.63 22.08
N ARG A 73 7.13 28.11 22.66
CA ARG A 73 8.50 28.23 22.15
C ARG A 73 8.98 26.84 21.75
N LEU A 74 8.97 26.58 20.44
CA LEU A 74 9.34 25.29 19.87
C LEU A 74 10.78 25.32 19.37
N LYS A 75 11.54 24.29 19.72
CA LYS A 75 12.86 23.99 19.14
C LYS A 75 12.80 22.62 18.49
N TYR A 76 13.49 22.45 17.37
CA TYR A 76 13.45 21.19 16.62
C TYR A 76 14.81 20.50 16.65
N SER A 77 14.79 19.19 16.84
CA SER A 77 15.95 18.31 16.63
C SER A 77 15.61 17.31 15.54
N VAL A 78 16.30 17.40 14.40
CA VAL A 78 16.08 16.49 13.27
C VAL A 78 17.13 15.40 13.31
N GLU A 79 16.68 14.15 13.35
CA GLU A 79 17.50 12.95 13.30
C GLU A 79 17.83 12.61 11.84
N GLU A 80 19.13 12.48 11.53
CA GLU A 80 19.58 11.99 10.21
C GLU A 80 19.43 10.47 10.08
N SER A 81 19.56 9.74 11.20
CA SER A 81 19.38 8.30 11.31
C SER A 81 18.50 7.99 12.53
N PRO A 82 17.72 6.90 12.51
CA PRO A 82 16.82 6.59 13.63
C PRO A 82 17.64 6.23 14.88
N LEU A 83 17.61 7.10 15.90
CA LEU A 83 18.33 6.92 17.16
C LEU A 83 17.51 6.17 18.23
N GLY A 84 16.30 5.74 17.90
CA GLY A 84 15.37 5.17 18.88
C GLY A 84 14.76 6.22 19.79
N THR A 85 13.82 5.78 20.63
CA THR A 85 13.02 6.70 21.46
C THR A 85 13.88 7.46 22.48
N GLY A 86 14.84 6.80 23.13
CA GLY A 86 15.74 7.42 24.09
C GLY A 86 16.86 8.23 23.42
N GLY A 87 17.43 7.70 22.34
CA GLY A 87 18.52 8.37 21.60
C GLY A 87 18.10 9.74 21.04
N SER A 88 16.85 9.85 20.54
CA SER A 88 16.28 11.12 20.07
C SER A 88 16.30 12.21 21.14
N VAL A 89 16.00 11.85 22.39
CA VAL A 89 15.96 12.77 23.53
C VAL A 89 17.37 13.05 24.03
N ARG A 90 18.27 12.05 24.03
CA ARG A 90 19.67 12.24 24.44
C ARG A 90 20.41 13.26 23.56
N GLN A 91 20.09 13.31 22.26
CA GLN A 91 20.69 14.25 21.32
C GLN A 91 20.50 15.72 21.73
N ILE A 92 19.39 16.05 22.39
CA ILE A 92 19.11 17.39 22.94
C ILE A 92 19.39 17.51 24.44
N GLY A 93 19.88 16.43 25.07
CA GLY A 93 20.02 16.32 26.52
C GLY A 93 20.87 17.41 27.15
N ASP A 94 21.88 17.90 26.43
CA ASP A 94 22.78 18.96 26.92
C ASP A 94 22.09 20.34 26.99
N ALA A 95 20.86 20.46 26.47
CA ALA A 95 20.02 21.66 26.59
C ALA A 95 18.85 21.49 27.59
N LEU A 96 18.81 20.37 28.30
CA LEU A 96 17.79 20.00 29.30
C LEU A 96 18.44 20.02 30.70
N ASP A 97 18.53 21.21 31.30
CA ASP A 97 19.27 21.43 32.56
C ASP A 97 18.46 21.15 33.85
N ASP A 98 17.16 20.86 33.74
CA ASP A 98 16.23 20.65 34.85
C ASP A 98 15.26 19.50 34.51
N THR A 99 14.50 18.99 35.50
CA THR A 99 13.46 17.97 35.29
C THR A 99 12.57 18.37 34.10
N PHE A 100 12.36 17.45 33.17
CA PHE A 100 11.56 17.68 31.97
C PHE A 100 10.56 16.55 31.74
N ILE A 101 9.55 16.84 30.91
CA ILE A 101 8.55 15.86 30.51
C ILE A 101 8.81 15.39 29.08
N VAL A 102 8.69 14.09 28.83
CA VAL A 102 8.67 13.49 27.49
C VAL A 102 7.25 13.06 27.18
N ILE A 103 6.77 13.35 25.98
CA ILE A 103 5.44 12.94 25.52
C ILE A 103 5.49 12.49 24.06
N SER A 104 4.78 11.41 23.74
CA SER A 104 4.61 10.97 22.36
C SER A 104 3.70 11.93 21.58
N GLY A 105 4.12 12.34 20.37
CA GLY A 105 3.40 13.30 19.54
C GLY A 105 2.16 12.74 18.83
N ASP A 106 1.83 11.47 19.06
CA ASP A 106 0.80 10.71 18.37
C ASP A 106 -0.27 10.13 19.31
N ALA A 107 -0.30 10.58 20.57
CA ALA A 107 -1.36 10.27 21.52
C ALA A 107 -2.43 11.37 21.55
N LEU A 108 -3.68 10.99 21.82
CA LEU A 108 -4.75 11.91 22.21
C LEU A 108 -5.09 11.67 23.68
N THR A 109 -4.95 12.70 24.51
CA THR A 109 -5.11 12.56 25.96
C THR A 109 -5.46 13.87 26.65
N ASP A 110 -6.16 13.78 27.79
CA ASP A 110 -6.42 14.88 28.73
C ASP A 110 -5.89 14.57 30.14
N ILE A 111 -4.92 13.66 30.26
CA ILE A 111 -4.24 13.33 31.52
C ILE A 111 -3.68 14.61 32.15
N ASP A 112 -3.93 14.76 33.46
CA ASP A 112 -3.45 15.88 34.25
C ASP A 112 -1.94 15.78 34.49
N LEU A 113 -1.15 16.45 33.64
CA LEU A 113 0.31 16.42 33.69
C LEU A 113 0.85 17.06 34.99
N THR A 114 0.13 18.03 35.56
CA THR A 114 0.52 18.68 36.81
C THR A 114 0.57 17.68 37.97
N LYS A 115 -0.37 16.74 38.03
CA LYS A 115 -0.35 15.65 39.04
C LYS A 115 0.80 14.68 38.85
N VAL A 116 1.11 14.32 37.60
CA VAL A 116 2.25 13.43 37.29
C VAL A 116 3.57 14.07 37.76
N ILE A 117 3.74 15.37 37.46
CA ILE A 117 4.93 16.14 37.87
C ILE A 117 5.02 16.28 39.39
N ALA A 118 3.90 16.54 40.06
CA ALA A 118 3.86 16.63 41.52
C ALA A 118 4.26 15.29 42.17
N PHE A 119 3.72 14.18 41.67
CA PHE A 119 4.06 12.83 42.13
C PHE A 119 5.55 12.51 41.94
N HIS A 120 6.11 12.84 40.77
CA HIS A 120 7.53 12.66 40.49
C HIS A 120 8.43 13.36 41.53
N ARG A 121 8.10 14.63 41.85
CA ARG A 121 8.82 15.44 42.83
C ARG A 121 8.66 14.91 44.25
N GLU A 122 7.44 14.51 44.64
CA GLU A 122 7.16 13.95 45.97
C GLU A 122 7.97 12.67 46.21
N ARG A 123 8.04 11.79 45.21
CA ARG A 123 8.77 10.52 45.28
C ARG A 123 10.28 10.67 45.08
N LYS A 124 10.76 11.86 44.69
CA LYS A 124 12.16 12.09 44.28
C LYS A 124 12.62 11.05 43.25
N ALA A 125 11.74 10.76 42.30
CA ALA A 125 11.96 9.74 41.29
C ALA A 125 13.08 10.17 40.32
N ALA A 126 13.85 9.21 39.81
CA ALA A 126 14.76 9.45 38.69
C ALA A 126 13.96 9.50 37.38
N VAL A 127 12.94 8.64 37.29
CA VAL A 127 11.98 8.62 36.19
C VAL A 127 10.61 8.24 36.75
N THR A 128 9.57 8.95 36.29
CA THR A 128 8.17 8.56 36.50
C THR A 128 7.50 8.23 35.17
N LEU A 129 7.00 7.01 35.03
CA LEU A 129 6.17 6.58 33.90
C LEU A 129 4.71 6.91 34.18
N THR A 130 4.04 7.56 33.25
CA THR A 130 2.59 7.69 33.29
C THR A 130 1.96 6.41 32.75
N LEU A 131 1.12 5.79 33.55
CA LEU A 131 0.49 4.51 33.25
C LEU A 131 -1.00 4.67 33.04
N TYR A 132 -1.61 3.77 32.27
CA TYR A 132 -3.05 3.79 32.00
C TYR A 132 -3.63 2.38 31.92
N HIS A 133 -4.89 2.21 32.34
CA HIS A 133 -5.59 0.92 32.27
C HIS A 133 -6.22 0.71 30.90
N VAL A 134 -5.91 -0.42 30.25
CA VAL A 134 -6.51 -0.81 28.98
C VAL A 134 -7.03 -2.25 29.02
N ALA A 135 -8.13 -2.51 28.31
CA ALA A 135 -8.71 -3.85 28.23
C ALA A 135 -7.80 -4.86 27.49
N ASN A 136 -6.98 -4.39 26.55
CA ASN A 136 -6.05 -5.23 25.79
C ASN A 136 -4.64 -4.60 25.77
N PRO A 137 -3.69 -5.13 26.55
CA PRO A 137 -2.36 -4.53 26.70
C PRO A 137 -1.30 -5.04 25.70
N LEU A 138 -1.63 -5.96 24.79
CA LEU A 138 -0.63 -6.67 23.94
C LEU A 138 0.21 -5.77 23.04
N GLU A 139 -0.34 -4.62 22.62
CA GLU A 139 0.38 -3.69 21.74
C GLU A 139 1.33 -2.76 22.48
N TYR A 140 1.36 -2.82 23.82
CA TYR A 140 2.02 -1.84 24.70
C TYR A 140 3.00 -2.50 25.69
N GLY A 141 3.80 -1.68 26.37
CA GLY A 141 4.60 -2.12 27.51
C GLY A 141 3.76 -2.24 28.76
N VAL A 142 3.80 -3.40 29.41
CA VAL A 142 3.05 -3.72 30.63
C VAL A 142 3.91 -3.49 31.86
N VAL A 143 3.31 -2.85 32.86
CA VAL A 143 4.01 -2.42 34.08
C VAL A 143 3.31 -2.96 35.32
N ILE A 144 4.09 -3.43 36.29
CA ILE A 144 3.61 -3.68 37.66
C ILE A 144 4.26 -2.65 38.58
N THR A 145 3.42 -2.01 39.39
CA THR A 145 3.84 -1.12 40.46
C THR A 145 3.52 -1.73 41.83
N GLY A 146 4.35 -1.43 42.83
CA GLY A 146 4.01 -1.63 44.24
C GLY A 146 2.98 -0.60 44.73
N GLU A 147 2.56 -0.70 46.00
CA GLU A 147 1.57 0.20 46.61
C GLU A 147 2.03 1.67 46.67
N ASP A 148 3.34 1.90 46.76
CA ASP A 148 3.95 3.24 46.75
C ASP A 148 4.16 3.79 45.32
N GLY A 149 3.77 3.02 44.30
CA GLY A 149 3.97 3.32 42.89
C GLY A 149 5.35 2.93 42.35
N ARG A 150 6.24 2.31 43.14
CA ARG A 150 7.55 1.89 42.64
C ARG A 150 7.40 0.77 41.62
N ILE A 151 8.07 0.86 40.48
CA ILE A 151 7.99 -0.17 39.44
C ILE A 151 8.78 -1.39 39.87
N SER A 152 8.14 -2.56 39.89
CA SER A 152 8.76 -3.84 40.24
C SER A 152 9.10 -4.67 39.00
N LYS A 153 8.30 -4.53 37.93
CA LYS A 153 8.48 -5.24 36.67
C LYS A 153 8.00 -4.41 35.50
N PHE A 154 8.78 -4.41 34.43
CA PHE A 154 8.46 -3.78 33.15
C PHE A 154 8.68 -4.81 32.05
N LEU A 155 7.71 -4.97 31.14
CA LEU A 155 7.84 -5.84 29.98
C LEU A 155 7.25 -5.18 28.74
N GLU A 156 8.06 -4.94 27.73
CA GLU A 156 7.63 -4.35 26.45
C GLU A 156 6.97 -5.40 25.55
N LYS A 157 5.73 -5.15 25.10
CA LYS A 157 4.97 -5.96 24.11
C LYS A 157 4.93 -7.46 24.46
N PRO A 158 4.23 -7.83 25.55
CA PRO A 158 4.13 -9.22 25.97
C PRO A 158 3.34 -10.06 24.96
N SER A 159 3.66 -11.35 24.88
CA SER A 159 2.74 -12.33 24.32
C SER A 159 1.55 -12.58 25.27
N TRP A 160 0.47 -13.18 24.78
CA TRP A 160 -0.72 -13.50 25.61
C TRP A 160 -0.40 -14.26 26.90
N GLY A 161 0.61 -15.14 26.89
CA GLY A 161 1.05 -15.89 28.07
C GLY A 161 1.88 -15.07 29.07
N GLU A 162 2.30 -13.87 28.69
CA GLU A 162 3.13 -12.97 29.48
C GLU A 162 2.37 -11.73 29.97
N VAL A 163 1.07 -11.61 29.64
CA VAL A 163 0.22 -10.54 30.15
C VAL A 163 -0.07 -10.78 31.63
N PHE A 164 0.50 -9.94 32.49
CA PHE A 164 0.36 -10.03 33.95
C PHE A 164 -0.29 -8.79 34.58
N SER A 165 -0.62 -7.77 33.79
CA SER A 165 -1.25 -6.52 34.22
C SER A 165 -1.97 -5.87 33.04
N ASP A 166 -3.03 -5.13 33.32
CA ASP A 166 -3.78 -4.28 32.39
C ASP A 166 -3.27 -2.83 32.37
N THR A 167 -2.26 -2.56 33.19
CA THR A 167 -1.59 -1.27 33.31
C THR A 167 -0.47 -1.16 32.28
N ILE A 168 -0.61 -0.21 31.36
CA ILE A 168 0.32 0.00 30.26
C ILE A 168 1.11 1.30 30.38
N ASN A 169 2.25 1.33 29.70
CA ASN A 169 3.02 2.53 29.45
C ASN A 169 2.35 3.41 28.38
N THR A 170 2.12 4.68 28.70
CA THR A 170 1.47 5.67 27.81
C THR A 170 2.43 6.41 26.87
N GLY A 171 3.75 6.29 27.07
CA GLY A 171 4.74 7.11 26.37
C GLY A 171 4.88 8.53 26.92
N ILE A 172 4.35 8.79 28.13
CA ILE A 172 4.50 10.07 28.86
C ILE A 172 5.39 9.83 30.09
N TYR A 173 6.51 10.55 30.18
CA TYR A 173 7.52 10.36 31.22
C TYR A 173 7.93 11.70 31.85
N VAL A 174 8.16 11.72 33.16
CA VAL A 174 8.89 12.82 33.83
C VAL A 174 10.27 12.30 34.19
N ILE A 175 11.32 13.00 33.75
CA ILE A 175 12.70 12.49 33.74
C ILE A 175 13.66 13.51 34.35
N GLU A 176 14.56 13.02 35.20
CA GLU A 176 15.73 13.76 35.68
C GLU A 176 16.88 13.66 34.64
N PRO A 177 17.48 14.77 34.18
CA PRO A 177 18.51 14.78 33.13
C PRO A 177 19.66 13.79 33.34
N ARG A 178 20.09 13.61 34.59
CA ARG A 178 21.19 12.71 34.98
C ARG A 178 21.05 11.27 34.46
N VAL A 179 19.82 10.78 34.25
CA VAL A 179 19.62 9.40 33.79
C VAL A 179 20.09 9.20 32.34
N LEU A 180 20.12 10.29 31.56
CA LEU A 180 20.55 10.28 30.16
C LEU A 180 22.08 10.33 30.01
N GLU A 181 22.83 10.75 31.03
CA GLU A 181 24.29 10.84 31.01
C GLU A 181 24.99 9.48 30.78
N ARG A 182 24.27 8.38 31.03
CA ARG A 182 24.72 7.01 30.73
C ARG A 182 25.00 6.76 29.24
N TYR A 183 24.35 7.53 28.37
CA TYR A 183 24.43 7.39 26.91
C TYR A 183 25.14 8.59 26.28
N LYS A 184 25.83 8.36 25.18
CA LYS A 184 26.48 9.45 24.42
C LYS A 184 25.48 10.10 23.46
N PRO A 185 25.60 11.41 23.18
CA PRO A 185 24.85 12.03 22.08
C PRO A 185 25.08 11.26 20.77
N GLY A 186 24.00 10.95 20.05
CA GLY A 186 24.03 10.17 18.81
C GLY A 186 24.07 8.64 18.98
N GLU A 187 24.06 8.15 20.22
CA GLU A 187 23.92 6.72 20.50
C GLU A 187 22.45 6.29 20.36
N ALA A 188 22.21 5.17 19.66
CA ALA A 188 20.87 4.66 19.42
C ALA A 188 20.40 3.75 20.57
N PHE A 189 19.30 4.11 21.23
CA PHE A 189 18.67 3.31 22.29
C PHE A 189 17.19 3.68 22.49
N ASP A 190 16.43 2.76 23.09
CA ASP A 190 15.01 2.91 23.41
C ASP A 190 14.77 3.07 24.92
N PHE A 191 13.79 3.91 25.30
CA PHE A 191 13.40 4.05 26.71
C PHE A 191 12.95 2.73 27.32
N SER A 192 12.03 2.04 26.66
CA SER A 192 11.37 0.84 27.17
C SER A 192 12.23 -0.41 27.11
N LYS A 193 13.15 -0.51 26.15
CA LYS A 193 14.00 -1.71 25.99
C LYS A 193 15.34 -1.60 26.71
N ASP A 194 15.89 -0.40 26.81
CA ASP A 194 17.26 -0.19 27.29
C ASP A 194 17.27 0.59 28.61
N LEU A 195 16.75 1.82 28.63
CA LEU A 195 16.87 2.70 29.80
C LEU A 195 16.11 2.17 31.02
N PHE A 196 14.80 1.88 30.90
CA PHE A 196 14.00 1.47 32.06
C PHE A 196 14.46 0.14 32.67
N PRO A 197 14.77 -0.90 31.87
CA PRO A 197 15.35 -2.13 32.42
C PRO A 197 16.70 -1.90 33.13
N ALA A 198 17.57 -1.04 32.59
CA ALA A 198 18.84 -0.71 33.24
C ALA A 198 18.64 0.01 34.59
N LEU A 199 17.78 1.04 34.62
CA LEU A 199 17.44 1.76 35.86
C LEU A 199 16.86 0.82 36.93
N LEU A 200 15.98 -0.10 36.51
CA LEU A 200 15.37 -1.08 37.41
C LEU A 200 16.42 -2.04 37.99
N ALA A 201 17.34 -2.54 37.15
CA ALA A 201 18.42 -3.43 37.58
C ALA A 201 19.41 -2.75 38.54
N GLU A 202 19.64 -1.44 38.37
CA GLU A 202 20.52 -0.63 39.21
C GLU A 202 19.85 -0.12 40.50
N GLY A 203 18.55 -0.38 40.67
CA GLY A 203 17.80 0.03 41.87
C GLY A 203 17.46 1.53 41.92
N GLU A 204 17.60 2.25 40.80
CA GLU A 204 17.24 3.66 40.69
C GLU A 204 15.75 3.87 41.02
N PRO A 205 15.36 5.06 41.51
CA PRO A 205 13.98 5.35 41.88
C PRO A 205 13.08 5.52 40.65
N LEU A 206 12.65 4.40 40.09
CA LEU A 206 11.73 4.29 38.95
C LEU A 206 10.29 4.06 39.46
N TYR A 207 9.39 5.00 39.15
CA TYR A 207 8.01 5.00 39.65
C TYR A 207 6.99 5.03 38.50
N GLY A 208 5.81 4.45 38.73
CA GLY A 208 4.66 4.49 37.85
C GLY A 208 3.52 5.28 38.49
N TYR A 209 2.96 6.24 37.75
CA TYR A 209 1.77 6.98 38.14
C TYR A 209 0.60 6.51 37.28
N ILE A 210 -0.36 5.80 37.88
CA ILE A 210 -1.58 5.37 37.19
C ILE A 210 -2.50 6.57 37.01
N ALA A 211 -2.55 7.09 35.79
CA ALA A 211 -3.32 8.28 35.47
C ALA A 211 -4.81 7.98 35.33
N SER A 212 -5.60 8.99 35.72
CA SER A 212 -7.01 9.09 35.38
C SER A 212 -7.19 10.05 34.20
N GLY A 213 -8.34 9.97 33.53
CA GLY A 213 -8.64 10.74 32.32
C GLY A 213 -8.77 9.83 31.11
N TYR A 214 -8.60 10.41 29.93
CA TYR A 214 -8.64 9.75 28.64
C TYR A 214 -7.24 9.64 28.05
N TRP A 215 -6.94 8.48 27.48
CA TRP A 215 -5.73 8.28 26.68
C TRP A 215 -5.99 7.29 25.56
N THR A 216 -5.48 7.59 24.37
CA THR A 216 -5.41 6.65 23.25
C THR A 216 -4.17 6.92 22.40
N ASP A 217 -3.46 5.86 22.01
CA ASP A 217 -2.52 5.91 20.89
C ASP A 217 -3.33 5.96 19.59
N VAL A 218 -2.96 6.86 18.68
CA VAL A 218 -3.57 6.94 17.34
C VAL A 218 -2.71 6.12 16.38
N GLY A 219 -2.63 4.81 16.63
CA GLY A 219 -1.72 3.89 15.94
C GLY A 219 -2.30 3.25 14.67
N SER A 220 -3.62 3.11 14.60
CA SER A 220 -4.35 2.37 13.55
C SER A 220 -5.57 3.14 13.04
N ILE A 221 -6.11 2.70 11.89
CA ILE A 221 -7.30 3.32 11.28
C ILE A 221 -8.52 3.30 12.21
N SER A 222 -8.73 2.19 12.92
CA SER A 222 -9.82 2.03 13.88
C SER A 222 -9.65 2.94 15.10
N GLU A 223 -8.43 3.04 15.64
CA GLU A 223 -8.14 3.95 16.76
C GLU A 223 -8.28 5.40 16.35
N TYR A 224 -7.87 5.75 15.13
CA TYR A 224 -8.07 7.08 14.58
C TYR A 224 -9.55 7.43 14.44
N ALA A 225 -10.38 6.53 13.92
CA ALA A 225 -11.83 6.73 13.84
C ALA A 225 -12.44 6.89 15.24
N ARG A 226 -12.04 6.03 16.19
CA ARG A 226 -12.47 6.10 17.59
C ARG A 226 -12.06 7.43 18.25
N ALA A 227 -10.83 7.89 18.07
CA ALA A 227 -10.33 9.13 18.64
C ALA A 227 -11.13 10.36 18.16
N ASN A 228 -11.53 10.39 16.89
CA ASN A 228 -12.41 11.44 16.36
C ASN A 228 -13.81 11.37 17.01
N ALA A 229 -14.37 10.18 17.11
CA ALA A 229 -15.68 9.97 17.72
C ALA A 229 -15.70 10.34 19.21
N ASP A 230 -14.70 9.90 19.97
CA ASP A 230 -14.59 10.16 21.41
C ASP A 230 -14.41 11.66 21.69
N LEU A 231 -13.63 12.37 20.86
CA LEU A 231 -13.47 13.82 20.95
C LEU A 231 -14.79 14.55 20.66
N LEU A 232 -15.50 14.15 19.59
CA LEU A 232 -16.82 14.71 19.25
C LEU A 232 -17.88 14.48 20.32
N GLN A 233 -17.81 13.33 21.01
CA GLN A 233 -18.74 12.96 22.07
C GLN A 233 -18.40 13.61 23.43
N GLY A 234 -17.31 14.38 23.51
CA GLY A 234 -16.89 15.03 24.76
C GLY A 234 -16.37 14.06 25.81
N ARG A 235 -15.82 12.91 25.41
CA ARG A 235 -15.24 11.93 26.35
C ARG A 235 -13.90 12.34 26.94
N LEU A 236 -13.28 13.37 26.35
CA LEU A 236 -12.06 13.97 26.87
C LEU A 236 -12.18 15.50 26.90
N THR A 237 -11.42 16.11 27.78
CA THR A 237 -11.25 17.55 27.88
C THR A 237 -10.26 18.02 26.82
N ALA A 238 -10.72 18.77 25.83
CA ALA A 238 -9.89 19.35 24.78
C ALA A 238 -10.19 20.84 24.59
N ALA A 239 -9.41 21.51 23.75
CA ALA A 239 -9.74 22.86 23.31
C ALA A 239 -11.14 22.87 22.63
N PRO A 240 -11.90 23.97 22.74
CA PRO A 240 -13.22 24.07 22.13
C PRO A 240 -13.18 23.75 20.63
N LEU A 241 -14.13 22.92 20.17
CA LEU A 241 -14.23 22.55 18.75
C LEU A 241 -14.70 23.72 17.87
N GLY A 242 -15.28 24.75 18.47
CA GLY A 242 -15.78 25.95 17.80
C GLY A 242 -17.16 26.34 18.31
N ARG A 243 -17.95 27.02 17.46
CA ARG A 243 -19.32 27.42 17.76
C ARG A 243 -20.27 26.24 17.57
N GLU A 244 -21.19 26.05 18.50
CA GLU A 244 -22.28 25.08 18.34
C GLU A 244 -23.43 25.72 17.53
N LEU A 245 -23.84 25.07 16.44
CA LEU A 245 -24.94 25.54 15.56
C LEU A 245 -26.28 24.95 15.98
N LEU A 246 -26.26 23.67 16.33
CA LEU A 246 -27.39 22.86 16.79
C LEU A 246 -26.85 21.93 17.89
N PRO A 247 -27.70 21.36 18.75
CA PRO A 247 -27.25 20.42 19.78
C PRO A 247 -26.35 19.31 19.21
N GLY A 248 -25.08 19.30 19.64
CA GLY A 248 -24.06 18.36 19.18
C GLY A 248 -23.49 18.62 17.78
N VAL A 249 -23.80 19.75 17.13
CA VAL A 249 -23.26 20.13 15.81
C VAL A 249 -22.35 21.34 15.96
N PHE A 250 -21.05 21.12 15.79
CA PHE A 250 -20.01 22.13 15.99
C PHE A 250 -19.46 22.64 14.65
N THR A 251 -19.04 23.90 14.61
CA THR A 251 -18.34 24.48 13.47
C THR A 251 -17.18 25.38 13.85
N SER A 252 -16.11 25.34 13.05
CA SER A 252 -14.95 26.24 13.18
C SER A 252 -15.05 27.51 12.34
N GLY A 253 -16.13 27.73 11.59
CA GLY A 253 -16.24 28.90 10.70
C GLY A 253 -17.62 29.06 10.06
N ASP A 254 -17.63 29.59 8.84
CA ASP A 254 -18.85 29.80 8.08
C ASP A 254 -19.27 28.52 7.38
N VAL A 255 -20.55 28.18 7.45
CA VAL A 255 -21.12 26.99 6.80
C VAL A 255 -22.42 27.36 6.10
N GLU A 256 -22.66 26.75 4.95
CA GLU A 256 -23.90 26.88 4.19
C GLU A 256 -24.66 25.56 4.31
N ILE A 257 -25.86 25.58 4.89
CA ILE A 257 -26.68 24.38 5.09
C ILE A 257 -28.05 24.67 4.50
N ASP A 258 -28.48 23.82 3.55
CA ASP A 258 -29.82 23.89 2.98
C ASP A 258 -30.89 23.55 4.04
N GLU A 259 -32.04 24.24 3.98
CA GLU A 259 -33.14 24.09 4.95
C GLU A 259 -33.70 22.66 5.04
N SER A 260 -33.58 21.89 3.95
CA SER A 260 -34.07 20.51 3.89
C SER A 260 -33.08 19.46 4.38
N ALA A 261 -31.85 19.87 4.73
CA ALA A 261 -30.81 18.96 5.23
C ALA A 261 -31.10 18.53 6.68
N LYS A 262 -30.80 17.26 6.99
CA LYS A 262 -30.96 16.68 8.32
C LYS A 262 -29.60 16.37 8.91
N ILE A 263 -29.26 17.01 10.02
CA ILE A 263 -27.99 16.80 10.70
C ILE A 263 -28.27 16.35 12.13
N THR A 264 -27.81 15.15 12.48
CA THR A 264 -27.97 14.56 13.82
C THR A 264 -26.60 14.40 14.46
N GLY A 265 -26.38 15.11 15.58
CA GLY A 265 -25.11 15.12 16.31
C GLY A 265 -24.69 13.76 16.88
N PRO A 266 -23.41 13.59 17.26
CA PRO A 266 -22.38 14.63 17.25
C PRO A 266 -21.73 14.81 15.87
N VAL A 267 -21.63 16.04 15.36
CA VAL A 267 -21.07 16.34 14.04
C VAL A 267 -20.16 17.56 14.12
N PHE A 268 -19.05 17.52 13.38
CA PHE A 268 -18.21 18.70 13.16
C PHE A 268 -18.24 19.13 11.70
N LEU A 269 -18.43 20.42 11.46
CA LEU A 269 -18.42 21.08 10.16
C LEU A 269 -17.31 22.14 10.12
N GLY A 270 -16.27 21.90 9.34
CA GLY A 270 -15.16 22.82 9.14
C GLY A 270 -15.56 24.13 8.46
N ASN A 271 -14.61 25.03 8.31
CA ASN A 271 -14.86 26.31 7.65
C ASN A 271 -15.16 26.12 6.15
N GLY A 272 -16.16 26.81 5.63
CA GLY A 272 -16.56 26.76 4.22
C GLY A 272 -17.23 25.46 3.80
N VAL A 273 -17.74 24.66 4.75
CA VAL A 273 -18.53 23.46 4.42
C VAL A 273 -19.87 23.85 3.82
N LYS A 274 -20.26 23.17 2.75
CA LYS A 274 -21.54 23.36 2.06
C LYS A 274 -22.34 22.06 2.07
N VAL A 275 -23.57 22.12 2.58
CA VAL A 275 -24.49 20.99 2.67
C VAL A 275 -25.72 21.28 1.82
N GLY A 276 -25.89 20.49 0.76
CA GLY A 276 -26.97 20.63 -0.22
C GLY A 276 -28.33 20.09 0.26
N PRO A 277 -29.35 20.19 -0.60
CA PRO A 277 -30.71 19.80 -0.25
C PRO A 277 -30.86 18.31 0.04
N HIS A 278 -31.75 17.97 0.96
CA HIS A 278 -32.12 16.59 1.33
C HIS A 278 -30.94 15.71 1.77
N VAL A 279 -29.81 16.31 2.15
CA VAL A 279 -28.65 15.59 2.69
C VAL A 279 -28.95 15.11 4.11
N GLU A 280 -28.48 13.91 4.44
CA GLU A 280 -28.56 13.34 5.79
C GLU A 280 -27.16 13.12 6.35
N ILE A 281 -26.84 13.74 7.48
CA ILE A 281 -25.57 13.59 8.19
C ILE A 281 -25.86 13.06 9.59
N VAL A 282 -25.26 11.91 9.93
CA VAL A 282 -25.45 11.27 11.24
C VAL A 282 -24.11 11.09 11.95
N GLY A 283 -24.04 11.55 13.19
CA GLY A 283 -22.84 11.50 14.01
C GLY A 283 -22.44 10.10 14.50
N PRO A 284 -21.20 9.92 15.01
CA PRO A 284 -20.08 10.85 15.00
C PRO A 284 -19.48 11.06 13.60
N THR A 285 -19.66 12.24 13.01
CA THR A 285 -19.17 12.55 11.65
C THR A 285 -18.35 13.84 11.65
N VAL A 286 -17.24 13.84 10.92
CA VAL A 286 -16.34 14.99 10.77
C VAL A 286 -16.26 15.35 9.30
N LEU A 287 -16.78 16.54 8.94
CA LEU A 287 -16.55 17.15 7.63
C LEU A 287 -15.59 18.32 7.84
N ARG A 288 -14.36 18.21 7.32
CA ARG A 288 -13.34 19.26 7.47
C ARG A 288 -13.53 20.40 6.47
N ASP A 289 -12.66 21.40 6.57
CA ASP A 289 -12.77 22.65 5.82
C ASP A 289 -12.99 22.44 4.31
N TYR A 290 -13.90 23.22 3.74
CA TYR A 290 -14.20 23.24 2.30
C TYR A 290 -14.69 21.90 1.74
N VAL A 291 -15.32 21.06 2.56
CA VAL A 291 -16.05 19.88 2.08
C VAL A 291 -17.41 20.32 1.53
N THR A 292 -17.76 19.81 0.35
CA THR A 292 -19.08 20.03 -0.26
C THR A 292 -19.83 18.72 -0.32
N VAL A 293 -21.07 18.71 0.19
CA VAL A 293 -21.97 17.57 0.17
C VAL A 293 -23.17 17.90 -0.69
N ASP A 294 -23.33 17.18 -1.80
CA ASP A 294 -24.35 17.44 -2.82
C ASP A 294 -25.67 16.72 -2.51
N VAL A 295 -26.71 17.07 -3.27
CA VAL A 295 -28.10 16.73 -3.02
C VAL A 295 -28.35 15.25 -2.71
N GLY A 296 -29.08 15.00 -1.62
CA GLY A 296 -29.54 13.67 -1.23
C GLY A 296 -28.45 12.69 -0.80
N ALA A 297 -27.22 13.14 -0.56
CA ALA A 297 -26.16 12.28 -0.02
C ALA A 297 -26.40 11.91 1.44
N VAL A 298 -25.92 10.74 1.84
CA VAL A 298 -25.98 10.21 3.21
C VAL A 298 -24.57 10.01 3.73
N VAL A 299 -24.25 10.64 4.86
CA VAL A 299 -22.93 10.53 5.49
C VAL A 299 -23.11 10.20 6.97
N ASP A 300 -22.74 8.98 7.37
CA ASP A 300 -22.78 8.55 8.76
C ASP A 300 -21.46 7.96 9.24
N ARG A 301 -21.14 8.24 10.50
CA ARG A 301 -19.94 7.74 11.21
C ARG A 301 -18.64 7.93 10.42
N SER A 302 -18.57 8.96 9.59
CA SER A 302 -17.52 9.11 8.57
C SER A 302 -16.63 10.33 8.80
N ILE A 303 -15.39 10.26 8.33
CA ILE A 303 -14.40 11.32 8.47
C ILE A 303 -13.96 11.76 7.07
N VAL A 304 -14.31 12.98 6.69
CA VAL A 304 -14.01 13.53 5.36
C VAL A 304 -13.07 14.71 5.51
N TRP A 305 -11.91 14.61 4.86
CA TRP A 305 -10.88 15.62 4.94
C TRP A 305 -11.12 16.77 3.97
N ARG A 306 -10.36 17.85 4.17
CA ARG A 306 -10.54 19.13 3.49
C ARG A 306 -10.56 19.05 1.96
N ASN A 307 -11.31 19.98 1.36
CA ASN A 307 -11.43 20.17 -0.08
C ASN A 307 -11.97 18.95 -0.84
N SER A 308 -12.74 18.08 -0.19
CA SER A 308 -13.33 16.91 -0.81
C SER A 308 -14.79 17.16 -1.19
N TYR A 309 -15.20 16.59 -2.33
CA TYR A 309 -16.55 16.70 -2.85
C TYR A 309 -17.27 15.34 -2.75
N ILE A 310 -18.48 15.37 -2.19
CA ILE A 310 -19.38 14.23 -2.05
C ILE A 310 -20.56 14.47 -2.99
N GLY A 311 -20.65 13.68 -4.06
CA GLY A 311 -21.64 13.88 -5.12
C GLY A 311 -23.06 13.45 -4.76
N GLU A 312 -24.00 13.76 -5.67
CA GLU A 312 -25.43 13.48 -5.51
C GLU A 312 -25.70 12.04 -5.09
N ARG A 313 -26.53 11.84 -4.05
CA ARG A 313 -26.96 10.52 -3.56
C ARG A 313 -25.79 9.56 -3.29
N ALA A 314 -24.62 10.09 -2.92
CA ALA A 314 -23.52 9.26 -2.44
C ALA A 314 -23.81 8.79 -1.01
N GLU A 315 -23.37 7.58 -0.69
CA GLU A 315 -23.58 6.91 0.59
C GLU A 315 -22.23 6.60 1.22
N LEU A 316 -21.95 7.20 2.37
CA LEU A 316 -20.71 7.06 3.12
C LEU A 316 -21.02 6.51 4.51
N HIS A 317 -20.70 5.24 4.73
CA HIS A 317 -20.95 4.55 5.99
C HIS A 317 -19.62 4.21 6.68
N GLY A 318 -19.32 4.82 7.83
CA GLY A 318 -18.15 4.43 8.64
C GLY A 318 -16.82 4.52 7.89
N THR A 319 -16.67 5.47 6.96
CA THR A 319 -15.53 5.56 6.03
C THR A 319 -14.62 6.75 6.34
N ILE A 320 -13.38 6.67 5.87
CA ILE A 320 -12.43 7.78 5.94
C ILE A 320 -12.06 8.20 4.52
N VAL A 321 -12.28 9.47 4.20
CA VAL A 321 -11.97 10.07 2.91
C VAL A 321 -10.86 11.11 3.09
N GLY A 322 -9.75 10.91 2.39
CA GLY A 322 -8.60 11.79 2.34
C GLY A 322 -8.90 13.16 1.73
N ARG A 323 -7.87 14.00 1.63
CA ARG A 323 -8.04 15.38 1.13
C ARG A 323 -8.19 15.41 -0.38
N GLN A 324 -8.92 16.41 -0.89
CA GLN A 324 -9.06 16.65 -2.33
C GLN A 324 -9.60 15.44 -3.11
N CYS A 325 -10.49 14.67 -2.49
CA CYS A 325 -11.14 13.55 -3.14
C CYS A 325 -12.42 14.01 -3.85
N ALA A 326 -12.71 13.43 -5.00
CA ALA A 326 -13.96 13.67 -5.74
C ALA A 326 -14.77 12.38 -5.81
N LEU A 327 -15.78 12.26 -4.96
CA LEU A 327 -16.76 11.19 -5.01
C LEU A 327 -17.91 11.66 -5.90
N LYS A 328 -18.14 10.99 -7.03
CA LYS A 328 -19.21 11.35 -7.97
C LYS A 328 -20.56 10.79 -7.51
N SER A 329 -21.58 10.99 -8.33
CA SER A 329 -22.95 10.63 -7.99
C SER A 329 -23.13 9.14 -7.72
N ARG A 330 -23.93 8.80 -6.71
CA ARG A 330 -24.31 7.42 -6.34
C ARG A 330 -23.13 6.52 -6.01
N VAL A 331 -22.03 7.10 -5.53
CA VAL A 331 -20.91 6.34 -4.98
C VAL A 331 -21.33 5.75 -3.64
N SER A 332 -20.96 4.50 -3.38
CA SER A 332 -21.21 3.81 -2.11
C SER A 332 -19.89 3.37 -1.48
N LEU A 333 -19.58 3.89 -0.31
CA LEU A 333 -18.41 3.55 0.51
C LEU A 333 -18.87 2.83 1.77
N GLU A 334 -18.45 1.57 1.93
CA GLU A 334 -18.83 0.74 3.06
C GLU A 334 -17.91 0.90 4.28
N GLU A 335 -18.33 0.33 5.41
CA GLU A 335 -17.69 0.47 6.71
C GLU A 335 -16.21 0.05 6.74
N GLY A 336 -15.38 0.89 7.34
CA GLY A 336 -13.94 0.68 7.45
C GLY A 336 -13.17 0.88 6.15
N SER A 337 -13.83 1.30 5.05
CA SER A 337 -13.12 1.69 3.84
C SER A 337 -12.31 2.98 4.07
N VAL A 338 -11.15 3.08 3.41
CA VAL A 338 -10.29 4.26 3.49
C VAL A 338 -9.89 4.70 2.10
N ILE A 339 -10.25 5.92 1.74
CA ILE A 339 -9.89 6.56 0.47
C ILE A 339 -8.72 7.50 0.71
N GLY A 340 -7.59 7.24 0.06
CA GLY A 340 -6.39 8.09 0.13
C GLY A 340 -6.60 9.45 -0.54
N ASP A 341 -5.61 10.34 -0.40
CA ASP A 341 -5.70 11.70 -0.96
C ASP A 341 -5.83 11.70 -2.49
N HIS A 342 -6.44 12.77 -3.03
CA HIS A 342 -6.56 13.03 -4.48
C HIS A 342 -7.21 11.89 -5.28
N CYS A 343 -8.04 11.08 -4.65
CA CYS A 343 -8.72 9.99 -5.33
C CYS A 343 -10.00 10.48 -6.02
N ILE A 344 -10.29 9.91 -7.18
CA ILE A 344 -11.54 10.13 -7.91
C ILE A 344 -12.32 8.83 -7.92
N VAL A 345 -13.52 8.85 -7.35
CA VAL A 345 -14.44 7.71 -7.35
C VAL A 345 -15.61 8.06 -8.25
N ASN A 346 -15.65 7.48 -9.46
CA ASN A 346 -16.65 7.83 -10.47
C ASN A 346 -18.04 7.23 -10.17
N GLU A 347 -19.04 7.59 -10.97
CA GLU A 347 -20.45 7.38 -10.63
C GLU A 347 -20.81 5.90 -10.46
N ASN A 348 -21.70 5.59 -9.51
CA ASN A 348 -22.16 4.23 -9.22
C ASN A 348 -21.05 3.25 -8.79
N ALA A 349 -19.83 3.73 -8.50
CA ALA A 349 -18.78 2.87 -8.00
C ALA A 349 -19.04 2.49 -6.53
N ARG A 350 -18.65 1.26 -6.16
CA ARG A 350 -18.81 0.72 -4.82
C ARG A 350 -17.48 0.25 -4.26
N VAL A 351 -17.12 0.75 -3.09
CA VAL A 351 -15.92 0.31 -2.35
C VAL A 351 -16.37 -0.52 -1.17
N ARG A 352 -15.94 -1.78 -1.12
CA ARG A 352 -16.34 -2.72 -0.07
C ARG A 352 -15.73 -2.41 1.29
N SER A 353 -16.28 -3.01 2.33
CA SER A 353 -15.79 -2.89 3.70
C SER A 353 -14.30 -3.22 3.82
N GLN A 354 -13.59 -2.47 4.67
CA GLN A 354 -12.15 -2.65 4.95
C GLN A 354 -11.22 -2.51 3.74
N VAL A 355 -11.74 -2.03 2.59
CA VAL A 355 -10.92 -1.76 1.40
C VAL A 355 -10.22 -0.42 1.55
N LYS A 356 -8.91 -0.42 1.29
CA LYS A 356 -8.08 0.77 1.31
C LYS A 356 -7.67 1.15 -0.12
N ILE A 357 -7.86 2.41 -0.49
CA ILE A 357 -7.48 2.96 -1.78
C ILE A 357 -6.32 3.93 -1.52
N TRP A 358 -5.17 3.70 -2.16
CA TRP A 358 -4.00 4.55 -1.95
C TRP A 358 -4.21 5.92 -2.60
N PRO A 359 -3.36 6.92 -2.30
CA PRO A 359 -3.50 8.22 -2.94
C PRO A 359 -3.38 8.15 -4.46
N ASP A 360 -3.95 9.17 -5.12
CA ASP A 360 -3.83 9.43 -6.55
C ASP A 360 -4.39 8.28 -7.43
N LYS A 361 -5.51 7.69 -6.99
CA LYS A 361 -6.20 6.60 -7.71
C LYS A 361 -7.52 7.05 -8.29
N GLN A 362 -7.89 6.44 -9.41
CA GLN A 362 -9.19 6.61 -10.02
C GLN A 362 -9.96 5.28 -10.04
N ILE A 363 -11.19 5.31 -9.55
CA ILE A 363 -12.13 4.18 -9.62
C ILE A 363 -13.13 4.47 -10.73
N GLU A 364 -13.24 3.57 -11.71
CA GLU A 364 -14.13 3.72 -12.87
C GLU A 364 -15.62 3.66 -12.49
N SER A 365 -16.48 4.29 -13.32
CA SER A 365 -17.93 4.31 -13.08
C SER A 365 -18.49 2.88 -13.05
N GLY A 366 -19.24 2.56 -11.99
CA GLY A 366 -19.85 1.24 -11.78
C GLY A 366 -18.88 0.14 -11.34
N ALA A 367 -17.62 0.46 -11.06
CA ALA A 367 -16.66 -0.54 -10.56
C ALA A 367 -17.00 -0.95 -9.12
N VAL A 368 -16.84 -2.24 -8.82
CA VAL A 368 -16.92 -2.77 -7.45
C VAL A 368 -15.52 -3.14 -7.00
N VAL A 369 -14.97 -2.38 -6.07
CA VAL A 369 -13.63 -2.60 -5.54
C VAL A 369 -13.71 -3.48 -4.30
N GLY A 370 -13.36 -4.76 -4.47
CA GLY A 370 -13.32 -5.75 -3.40
C GLY A 370 -11.94 -5.94 -2.75
N ALA A 371 -10.89 -5.34 -3.29
CA ALA A 371 -9.53 -5.47 -2.79
C ALA A 371 -8.80 -4.11 -2.80
N SER A 372 -7.92 -3.92 -1.82
CA SER A 372 -7.15 -2.70 -1.66
C SER A 372 -6.30 -2.34 -2.88
N LEU A 373 -6.39 -1.10 -3.36
CA LEU A 373 -5.65 -0.59 -4.51
C LEU A 373 -4.36 0.10 -4.07
N ILE A 374 -3.27 -0.67 -3.98
CA ILE A 374 -1.94 -0.19 -3.60
C ILE A 374 -1.15 0.27 -4.83
N TRP A 375 -1.08 -0.59 -5.85
CA TRP A 375 -0.32 -0.39 -7.08
C TRP A 375 -1.26 -0.17 -8.28
N GLY A 376 -0.77 0.52 -9.33
CA GLY A 376 -1.59 0.90 -10.50
C GLY A 376 -2.45 2.13 -10.26
N ALA A 377 -2.82 2.87 -11.31
CA ALA A 377 -3.57 4.13 -11.19
C ALA A 377 -5.10 3.95 -11.21
N GLN A 378 -5.59 2.78 -11.64
CA GLN A 378 -7.00 2.57 -11.96
C GLN A 378 -7.56 1.27 -11.39
N GLY A 379 -8.73 1.35 -10.74
CA GLY A 379 -9.59 0.20 -10.49
C GLY A 379 -10.42 -0.12 -11.73
N ARG A 380 -10.16 -1.25 -12.38
CA ARG A 380 -10.74 -1.59 -13.70
C ARG A 380 -12.18 -2.13 -13.58
N ARG A 381 -13.08 -1.65 -14.44
CA ARG A 381 -14.45 -2.18 -14.64
C ARG A 381 -14.48 -3.49 -15.44
N ALA A 382 -13.50 -3.70 -16.32
CA ALA A 382 -13.40 -4.87 -17.20
C ALA A 382 -11.95 -5.38 -17.26
N LEU A 383 -11.78 -6.69 -17.43
CA LEU A 383 -10.48 -7.34 -17.56
C LEU A 383 -10.04 -7.42 -19.02
N PHE A 384 -10.99 -7.66 -19.94
CA PHE A 384 -10.70 -7.91 -21.35
C PHE A 384 -10.80 -6.64 -22.20
N GLY A 385 -9.66 -6.24 -22.76
CA GLY A 385 -9.57 -5.20 -23.77
C GLY A 385 -9.53 -5.77 -25.19
N ARG A 386 -9.18 -4.93 -26.17
CA ARG A 386 -9.04 -5.32 -27.59
C ARG A 386 -7.99 -6.42 -27.82
N PHE A 387 -6.96 -6.50 -26.97
CA PHE A 387 -5.84 -7.42 -27.13
C PHE A 387 -5.85 -8.55 -26.09
N GLY A 388 -6.98 -8.79 -25.43
CA GLY A 388 -7.09 -9.67 -24.27
C GLY A 388 -6.87 -8.89 -22.96
N VAL A 389 -6.33 -9.56 -21.94
CA VAL A 389 -6.00 -8.91 -20.67
C VAL A 389 -4.61 -8.32 -20.78
N THR A 390 -4.52 -6.99 -20.79
CA THR A 390 -3.26 -6.26 -20.99
C THR A 390 -2.87 -5.45 -19.76
N GLY A 391 -1.58 -5.34 -19.46
CA GLY A 391 -1.11 -4.48 -18.39
C GLY A 391 0.40 -4.49 -18.19
N ILE A 392 0.90 -3.50 -17.45
CA ILE A 392 2.31 -3.41 -17.08
C ILE A 392 2.63 -4.55 -16.11
N VAL A 393 3.71 -5.28 -16.41
CA VAL A 393 4.16 -6.42 -15.60
C VAL A 393 4.51 -5.95 -14.20
N ASN A 394 4.07 -6.69 -13.17
CA ASN A 394 4.26 -6.37 -11.74
C ASN A 394 3.55 -5.10 -11.24
N ILE A 395 2.73 -4.45 -12.06
CA ILE A 395 1.86 -3.34 -11.62
C ILE A 395 0.41 -3.74 -11.84
N ASP A 396 0.04 -3.99 -13.09
CA ASP A 396 -1.29 -4.43 -13.48
C ASP A 396 -1.40 -5.96 -13.53
N LEU A 397 -0.36 -6.60 -14.10
CA LEU A 397 -0.27 -8.05 -14.22
C LEU A 397 0.74 -8.56 -13.21
N THR A 398 0.28 -8.84 -12.00
CA THR A 398 1.08 -9.49 -10.94
C THR A 398 0.86 -11.00 -10.93
N PRO A 399 1.76 -11.81 -10.35
CA PRO A 399 1.57 -13.25 -10.21
C PRO A 399 0.25 -13.65 -9.52
N GLU A 400 -0.16 -12.90 -8.50
CA GLU A 400 -1.40 -13.12 -7.74
C GLU A 400 -2.63 -12.81 -8.59
N PHE A 401 -2.61 -11.68 -9.31
CA PHE A 401 -3.68 -11.29 -10.22
C PHE A 401 -3.89 -12.36 -11.30
N VAL A 402 -2.81 -12.80 -11.95
CA VAL A 402 -2.93 -13.77 -13.05
C VAL A 402 -3.25 -15.18 -12.56
N ALA A 403 -2.90 -15.55 -11.32
CA ALA A 403 -3.39 -16.78 -10.69
C ALA A 403 -4.90 -16.73 -10.46
N ARG A 404 -5.42 -15.62 -9.92
CA ARG A 404 -6.88 -15.43 -9.79
C ARG A 404 -7.58 -15.44 -11.15
N LEU A 405 -6.99 -14.80 -12.16
CA LEU A 405 -7.52 -14.77 -13.52
C LEU A 405 -7.58 -16.17 -14.12
N GLY A 406 -6.53 -16.98 -13.89
CA GLY A 406 -6.49 -18.38 -14.30
C GLY A 406 -7.58 -19.22 -13.64
N ALA A 407 -7.78 -19.06 -12.33
CA ALA A 407 -8.85 -19.75 -11.60
C ALA A 407 -10.25 -19.33 -12.08
N ALA A 408 -10.47 -18.04 -12.35
CA ALA A 408 -11.73 -17.53 -12.87
C ALA A 408 -12.04 -18.10 -14.27
N TYR A 409 -11.04 -18.11 -15.16
CA TYR A 409 -11.16 -18.74 -16.48
C TYR A 409 -11.48 -20.23 -16.37
N ALA A 410 -10.73 -20.98 -15.56
CA ALA A 410 -10.93 -22.40 -15.36
C ALA A 410 -12.32 -22.73 -14.79
N SER A 411 -12.87 -21.87 -13.94
CA SER A 411 -14.22 -22.00 -13.36
C SER A 411 -15.34 -21.92 -14.42
N THR A 412 -15.07 -21.32 -15.59
CA THR A 412 -16.02 -21.34 -16.73
C THR A 412 -16.03 -22.67 -17.51
N LEU A 413 -15.04 -23.53 -17.28
CA LEU A 413 -14.88 -24.82 -17.96
C LEU A 413 -15.32 -25.97 -17.06
N ALA A 414 -15.63 -27.13 -17.65
CA ALA A 414 -15.90 -28.35 -16.87
C ALA A 414 -14.67 -28.79 -16.06
N GLN A 415 -14.90 -29.36 -14.88
CA GLN A 415 -13.85 -30.01 -14.09
C GLN A 415 -13.27 -31.19 -14.89
N GLY A 416 -11.95 -31.38 -14.82
CA GLY A 416 -11.23 -32.37 -15.62
C GLY A 416 -11.01 -31.99 -17.09
N ALA A 417 -11.46 -30.80 -17.53
CA ALA A 417 -11.15 -30.31 -18.87
C ALA A 417 -9.65 -30.06 -19.02
N THR A 418 -9.14 -30.17 -20.25
CA THR A 418 -7.75 -29.85 -20.59
C THR A 418 -7.71 -28.55 -21.38
N ILE A 419 -6.78 -27.65 -21.03
CA ILE A 419 -6.45 -26.46 -21.83
C ILE A 419 -4.98 -26.48 -22.27
N THR A 420 -4.66 -25.77 -23.35
CA THR A 420 -3.28 -25.59 -23.80
C THR A 420 -2.71 -24.26 -23.34
N MET A 421 -1.44 -24.22 -22.95
CA MET A 421 -0.76 -22.96 -22.61
C MET A 421 0.60 -22.82 -23.28
N ASN A 422 0.87 -21.63 -23.83
CA ASN A 422 2.16 -21.29 -24.44
C ASN A 422 2.55 -19.83 -24.17
N ARG A 423 3.83 -19.50 -24.38
CA ARG A 423 4.36 -18.15 -24.17
C ARG A 423 5.43 -17.75 -25.20
N ASP A 424 5.71 -16.45 -25.28
CA ASP A 424 6.87 -15.89 -26.00
C ASP A 424 8.19 -16.05 -25.23
N GLN A 425 9.32 -15.48 -25.69
CA GLN A 425 10.61 -15.77 -25.05
C GLN A 425 10.84 -15.07 -23.68
N HIS A 426 10.02 -14.09 -23.31
CA HIS A 426 10.38 -13.14 -22.25
C HIS A 426 10.22 -13.72 -20.82
N ARG A 427 11.06 -13.23 -19.89
CA ARG A 427 11.01 -13.65 -18.47
C ARG A 427 9.69 -13.29 -17.80
N SER A 428 9.16 -12.09 -18.11
CA SER A 428 7.84 -11.64 -17.63
C SER A 428 6.73 -12.60 -18.03
N SER A 429 6.65 -12.98 -19.31
CA SER A 429 5.66 -13.92 -19.81
C SER A 429 5.78 -15.30 -19.17
N ARG A 430 7.02 -15.75 -18.88
CA ARG A 430 7.26 -17.00 -18.15
C ARG A 430 6.70 -16.96 -16.72
N MET A 431 6.91 -15.86 -16.00
CA MET A 431 6.37 -15.65 -14.66
C MET A 431 4.83 -15.64 -14.67
N LEU A 432 4.23 -14.82 -15.54
CA LEU A 432 2.77 -14.68 -15.62
C LEU A 432 2.09 -15.99 -16.02
N LYS A 433 2.68 -16.73 -16.98
CA LYS A 433 2.19 -18.06 -17.36
C LYS A 433 2.18 -19.03 -16.18
N ARG A 434 3.23 -19.04 -15.35
CA ARG A 434 3.28 -19.91 -14.15
C ARG A 434 2.17 -19.58 -13.17
N GLY A 435 1.93 -18.29 -12.90
CA GLY A 435 0.82 -17.86 -12.06
C GLY A 435 -0.54 -18.31 -12.60
N LEU A 436 -0.79 -18.11 -13.90
CA LEU A 436 -2.00 -18.59 -14.58
C LEU A 436 -2.19 -20.11 -14.43
N MET A 437 -1.14 -20.89 -14.66
CA MET A 437 -1.19 -22.35 -14.52
C MET A 437 -1.59 -22.77 -13.11
N SER A 438 -0.98 -22.17 -12.08
CA SER A 438 -1.32 -22.43 -10.68
C SER A 438 -2.80 -22.14 -10.38
N GLY A 439 -3.33 -21.04 -10.90
CA GLY A 439 -4.75 -20.71 -10.79
C GLY A 439 -5.67 -21.73 -11.46
N ILE A 440 -5.34 -22.12 -12.69
CA ILE A 440 -6.15 -23.04 -13.50
C ILE A 440 -6.24 -24.42 -12.86
N VAL A 441 -5.12 -24.98 -12.42
CA VAL A 441 -5.11 -26.31 -11.79
C VAL A 441 -5.82 -26.31 -10.43
N SER A 442 -5.82 -25.18 -9.71
CA SER A 442 -6.54 -25.04 -8.43
C SER A 442 -8.06 -25.13 -8.58
N ALA A 443 -8.59 -24.95 -9.80
CA ALA A 443 -10.01 -25.08 -10.12
C ALA A 443 -10.33 -26.43 -10.83
N GLY A 444 -9.41 -27.40 -10.79
CA GLY A 444 -9.59 -28.76 -11.30
C GLY A 444 -9.50 -28.91 -12.82
N VAL A 445 -8.79 -28.01 -13.51
CA VAL A 445 -8.58 -28.06 -14.98
C VAL A 445 -7.13 -28.44 -15.27
N HIS A 446 -6.89 -29.36 -16.21
CA HIS A 446 -5.55 -29.78 -16.61
C HIS A 446 -4.91 -28.78 -17.60
N VAL A 447 -3.60 -28.62 -17.51
CA VAL A 447 -2.81 -27.76 -18.40
C VAL A 447 -1.83 -28.60 -19.21
N ALA A 448 -2.03 -28.61 -20.53
CA ALA A 448 -1.07 -29.07 -21.51
C ALA A 448 -0.10 -27.93 -21.87
N ASP A 449 1.08 -27.96 -21.27
CA ASP A 449 2.11 -26.94 -21.43
C ASP A 449 2.95 -27.17 -22.70
N VAL A 450 2.89 -26.23 -23.66
CA VAL A 450 3.66 -26.22 -24.92
C VAL A 450 4.97 -25.40 -24.78
N LEU A 451 5.30 -24.98 -23.56
CA LEU A 451 6.48 -24.19 -23.21
C LEU A 451 6.58 -22.87 -24.00
N GLN A 452 7.67 -22.69 -24.74
CA GLN A 452 7.98 -21.51 -25.55
C GLN A 452 7.55 -21.77 -26.98
N ALA A 453 6.45 -21.16 -27.40
CA ALA A 453 5.94 -21.31 -28.75
C ALA A 453 5.11 -20.10 -29.16
N PRO A 454 5.20 -19.63 -30.42
CA PRO A 454 4.32 -18.61 -30.96
C PRO A 454 2.84 -18.98 -30.85
N LEU A 455 1.97 -17.97 -30.80
CA LEU A 455 0.50 -18.13 -30.74
C LEU A 455 -0.05 -19.13 -31.79
N PRO A 456 0.37 -19.13 -33.07
CA PRO A 456 -0.13 -20.09 -34.06
C PRO A 456 0.10 -21.56 -33.69
N ILE A 457 1.25 -21.88 -33.07
CA ILE A 457 1.57 -23.25 -32.64
C ILE A 457 0.67 -23.66 -31.47
N GLY A 458 0.47 -22.74 -30.51
CA GLY A 458 -0.48 -22.93 -29.41
C GLY A 458 -1.87 -23.27 -29.93
N ARG A 459 -2.41 -22.42 -30.81
CA ARG A 459 -3.73 -22.59 -31.44
C ARG A 459 -3.87 -23.90 -32.23
N PHE A 460 -2.83 -24.29 -32.97
CA PHE A 460 -2.81 -25.58 -33.65
C PHE A 460 -2.91 -26.74 -32.67
N HIS A 461 -2.10 -26.71 -31.60
CA HIS A 461 -2.06 -27.78 -30.61
C HIS A 461 -3.38 -27.93 -29.86
N THR A 462 -4.05 -26.82 -29.54
CA THR A 462 -5.40 -26.80 -28.92
C THR A 462 -6.38 -27.65 -29.70
N ARG A 463 -6.44 -27.44 -31.02
CA ARG A 463 -7.33 -28.22 -31.91
C ARG A 463 -6.89 -29.66 -32.03
N ARG A 464 -5.57 -29.91 -32.13
CA ARG A 464 -5.01 -31.25 -32.31
C ARG A 464 -5.34 -32.18 -31.15
N ILE A 465 -5.28 -31.70 -29.91
CA ILE A 465 -5.56 -32.51 -28.71
C ILE A 465 -7.02 -32.43 -28.24
N GLY A 466 -7.87 -31.69 -28.95
CA GLY A 466 -9.26 -31.46 -28.55
C GLY A 466 -9.41 -30.71 -27.22
N ALA A 467 -8.48 -29.80 -26.91
CA ALA A 467 -8.52 -29.04 -25.66
C ALA A 467 -9.76 -28.13 -25.62
N ALA A 468 -10.29 -27.88 -24.41
CA ALA A 468 -11.46 -27.02 -24.19
C ALA A 468 -11.18 -25.53 -24.53
N GLY A 469 -9.91 -25.15 -24.59
CA GLY A 469 -9.45 -23.83 -24.99
C GLY A 469 -7.96 -23.67 -24.69
N GLY A 470 -7.46 -22.45 -24.67
CA GLY A 470 -6.10 -22.20 -24.23
C GLY A 470 -5.73 -20.74 -24.02
N VAL A 471 -4.49 -20.56 -23.56
CA VAL A 471 -3.97 -19.27 -23.11
C VAL A 471 -2.57 -19.05 -23.67
N HIS A 472 -2.36 -17.87 -24.24
CA HIS A 472 -1.05 -17.42 -24.72
C HIS A 472 -0.62 -16.16 -23.99
N VAL A 473 0.59 -16.17 -23.42
CA VAL A 473 1.18 -15.01 -22.74
C VAL A 473 2.34 -14.47 -23.54
N ARG A 474 2.34 -13.17 -23.81
CA ARG A 474 3.43 -12.50 -24.52
C ARG A 474 3.68 -11.08 -24.02
N VAL A 475 4.84 -10.53 -24.30
CA VAL A 475 5.07 -9.08 -24.27
C VAL A 475 4.27 -8.44 -25.39
N SER A 476 3.70 -7.28 -25.12
CA SER A 476 2.90 -6.54 -26.09
C SER A 476 3.79 -6.11 -27.26
N PRO A 477 3.34 -6.26 -28.52
CA PRO A 477 4.11 -5.80 -29.67
C PRO A 477 4.23 -4.27 -29.75
N PHE A 478 3.47 -3.53 -28.94
CA PHE A 478 3.42 -2.07 -28.94
C PHE A 478 4.23 -1.43 -27.80
N ASP A 479 4.41 -2.11 -26.66
CA ASP A 479 5.20 -1.62 -25.51
C ASP A 479 5.87 -2.81 -24.80
N ALA A 480 7.20 -2.76 -24.70
CA ALA A 480 8.02 -3.80 -24.09
C ALA A 480 7.79 -3.97 -22.57
N ARG A 481 7.17 -3.00 -21.89
CA ARG A 481 6.83 -3.05 -20.46
C ARG A 481 5.47 -3.70 -20.20
N VAL A 482 4.65 -3.84 -21.24
CA VAL A 482 3.29 -4.36 -21.17
C VAL A 482 3.29 -5.83 -21.61
N CYS A 483 2.49 -6.66 -20.93
CA CYS A 483 2.20 -8.02 -21.37
C CYS A 483 0.73 -8.14 -21.80
N ASP A 484 0.49 -8.99 -22.81
CA ASP A 484 -0.82 -9.42 -23.25
C ASP A 484 -1.05 -10.87 -22.79
N VAL A 485 -2.20 -11.14 -22.16
CA VAL A 485 -2.72 -12.49 -21.92
C VAL A 485 -3.91 -12.72 -22.85
N LYS A 486 -3.74 -13.61 -23.82
CA LYS A 486 -4.77 -13.98 -24.79
C LYS A 486 -5.40 -15.31 -24.45
N PHE A 487 -6.72 -15.34 -24.46
CA PHE A 487 -7.50 -16.55 -24.28
C PHE A 487 -8.21 -16.92 -25.59
N PHE A 488 -8.31 -18.21 -25.88
CA PHE A 488 -8.96 -18.72 -27.07
C PHE A 488 -9.77 -19.98 -26.76
N ASP A 489 -10.81 -20.21 -27.55
CA ASP A 489 -11.78 -21.29 -27.40
C ASP A 489 -11.27 -22.64 -27.93
N ARG A 490 -12.14 -23.67 -27.91
CA ARG A 490 -11.80 -25.01 -28.42
C ARG A 490 -11.52 -25.04 -29.93
N GLN A 491 -12.04 -24.07 -30.68
CA GLN A 491 -11.78 -23.87 -32.11
C GLN A 491 -10.46 -23.09 -32.34
N ALA A 492 -9.77 -22.71 -31.25
CA ALA A 492 -8.57 -21.90 -31.24
C ALA A 492 -8.77 -20.49 -31.85
N LEU A 493 -9.99 -19.97 -31.76
CA LEU A 493 -10.34 -18.59 -32.07
C LEU A 493 -10.30 -17.75 -30.78
N ASP A 494 -10.10 -16.44 -30.91
CA ASP A 494 -10.15 -15.56 -29.73
C ASP A 494 -11.54 -15.70 -29.06
N MET A 495 -11.56 -15.75 -27.72
CA MET A 495 -12.80 -15.89 -26.96
C MET A 495 -13.83 -14.82 -27.36
N ASP A 496 -15.09 -15.22 -27.42
CA ASP A 496 -16.17 -14.27 -27.70
C ASP A 496 -16.48 -13.40 -26.46
N LYS A 497 -17.21 -12.29 -26.69
CA LYS A 497 -17.60 -11.36 -25.63
C LYS A 497 -18.48 -12.00 -24.54
N THR A 498 -19.19 -13.07 -24.86
CA THR A 498 -20.05 -13.77 -23.88
C THR A 498 -19.19 -14.57 -22.90
N GLN A 499 -18.18 -15.27 -23.41
CA GLN A 499 -17.21 -16.01 -22.61
C GLN A 499 -16.34 -15.06 -21.79
N GLU A 500 -15.85 -13.96 -22.37
CA GLU A 500 -15.09 -12.93 -21.62
C GLU A 500 -15.90 -12.40 -20.43
N ARG A 501 -17.18 -12.04 -20.64
CA ARG A 501 -18.07 -11.58 -19.55
C ARG A 501 -18.30 -12.62 -18.47
N LYS A 502 -18.37 -13.92 -18.82
CA LYS A 502 -18.49 -15.00 -17.82
C LYS A 502 -17.24 -15.06 -16.93
N VAL A 503 -16.05 -14.97 -17.52
CA VAL A 503 -14.78 -14.94 -16.77
C VAL A 503 -14.72 -13.70 -15.88
N GLU A 504 -15.05 -12.53 -16.41
CA GLU A 504 -15.09 -11.27 -15.64
C GLU A 504 -16.06 -11.35 -14.47
N THR A 505 -17.27 -11.86 -14.70
CA THR A 505 -18.30 -12.00 -13.66
C THR A 505 -17.79 -12.86 -12.52
N ILE A 506 -17.18 -14.01 -12.82
CA ILE A 506 -16.59 -14.90 -11.81
C ILE A 506 -15.43 -14.21 -11.09
N PHE A 507 -14.54 -13.55 -11.83
CA PHE A 507 -13.36 -12.89 -11.28
C PHE A 507 -13.73 -11.75 -10.32
N PHE A 508 -14.65 -10.87 -10.71
CA PHE A 508 -15.07 -9.71 -9.92
C PHE A 508 -16.00 -10.08 -8.76
N ARG A 509 -16.81 -11.14 -8.89
CA ARG A 509 -17.62 -11.68 -7.77
C ARG A 509 -16.79 -12.50 -6.78
N GLU A 510 -15.55 -12.82 -7.14
CA GLU A 510 -14.65 -13.71 -6.39
C GLU A 510 -15.23 -15.13 -6.21
N ASP A 511 -16.12 -15.55 -7.11
CA ASP A 511 -16.81 -16.85 -7.08
C ASP A 511 -15.97 -17.93 -7.77
N LEU A 512 -14.74 -18.10 -7.32
CA LEU A 512 -13.76 -19.01 -7.91
C LEU A 512 -14.05 -20.45 -7.48
N ARG A 513 -14.18 -21.38 -8.42
CA ARG A 513 -14.36 -22.81 -8.11
C ARG A 513 -13.17 -23.32 -7.31
N ARG A 514 -13.45 -23.99 -6.20
CA ARG A 514 -12.49 -24.76 -5.38
C ARG A 514 -12.79 -26.24 -5.52
N VAL A 515 -11.74 -27.04 -5.63
CA VAL A 515 -11.83 -28.51 -5.75
C VAL A 515 -11.10 -29.18 -4.60
N SER A 516 -11.44 -30.45 -4.32
CA SER A 516 -10.74 -31.25 -3.32
C SER A 516 -9.26 -31.45 -3.71
N TYR A 517 -8.40 -31.79 -2.74
CA TYR A 517 -6.97 -32.02 -3.00
C TYR A 517 -6.73 -33.15 -4.03
N GLU A 518 -7.65 -34.10 -4.15
CA GLU A 518 -7.59 -35.22 -5.11
C GLU A 518 -7.95 -34.79 -6.54
N ASP A 519 -8.75 -33.72 -6.66
CA ASP A 519 -9.32 -33.21 -7.91
C ASP A 519 -8.48 -32.09 -8.53
N VAL A 520 -7.32 -31.77 -7.93
CA VAL A 520 -6.42 -30.73 -8.43
C VAL A 520 -5.94 -31.09 -9.84
N GLY A 521 -6.00 -30.10 -10.74
CA GLY A 521 -5.56 -30.25 -12.12
C GLY A 521 -4.09 -30.64 -12.25
N ARG A 522 -3.73 -31.21 -13.39
CA ARG A 522 -2.35 -31.66 -13.68
C ARG A 522 -1.71 -30.72 -14.67
N ILE A 523 -0.44 -30.41 -14.46
CA ILE A 523 0.39 -29.72 -15.46
C ILE A 523 1.29 -30.77 -16.09
N TYR A 524 1.23 -30.91 -17.40
CA TYR A 524 2.11 -31.82 -18.14
C TYR A 524 2.61 -31.15 -19.41
N GLU A 525 3.86 -31.45 -19.76
CA GLU A 525 4.48 -30.91 -20.97
C GLU A 525 4.00 -31.68 -22.20
N SER A 526 3.79 -30.97 -23.31
CA SER A 526 3.51 -31.56 -24.62
C SER A 526 4.79 -31.59 -25.46
N PRO A 527 5.47 -32.74 -25.60
CA PRO A 527 6.70 -32.83 -26.38
C PRO A 527 6.42 -32.79 -27.90
N ARG A 528 7.43 -32.38 -28.68
CA ARG A 528 7.45 -32.42 -30.17
C ARG A 528 6.31 -31.67 -30.89
N VAL A 529 5.68 -30.68 -30.24
CA VAL A 529 4.59 -29.89 -30.88
C VAL A 529 5.08 -29.12 -32.11
N GLY A 530 6.32 -28.61 -32.08
CA GLY A 530 6.92 -27.91 -33.22
C GLY A 530 7.05 -28.78 -34.46
N ALA A 531 7.55 -30.02 -34.32
CA ALA A 531 7.67 -30.96 -35.43
C ALA A 531 6.29 -31.30 -36.03
N ALA A 532 5.32 -31.61 -35.17
CA ALA A 532 3.97 -31.91 -35.63
C ALA A 532 3.27 -30.73 -36.33
N TYR A 533 3.57 -29.50 -35.90
CA TYR A 533 3.10 -28.30 -36.59
C TYR A 533 3.73 -28.18 -37.97
N SER A 534 5.05 -28.35 -38.08
CA SER A 534 5.77 -28.33 -39.35
C SER A 534 5.24 -29.40 -40.32
N ASP A 535 5.07 -30.63 -39.86
CA ASP A 535 4.56 -31.74 -40.69
C ASP A 535 3.15 -31.44 -41.21
N ALA A 536 2.26 -30.96 -40.33
CA ALA A 536 0.90 -30.59 -40.71
C ALA A 536 0.87 -29.39 -41.68
N PHE A 537 1.75 -28.41 -41.47
CA PHE A 537 1.87 -27.26 -42.35
C PHE A 537 2.38 -27.67 -43.73
N LEU A 538 3.43 -28.49 -43.81
CA LEU A 538 3.97 -28.99 -45.07
C LEU A 538 2.95 -29.86 -45.82
N ALA A 539 2.19 -30.70 -45.11
CA ALA A 539 1.13 -31.50 -45.70
C ALA A 539 0.00 -30.63 -46.30
N GLU A 540 -0.35 -29.53 -45.64
CA GLU A 540 -1.36 -28.59 -46.13
C GLU A 540 -0.87 -27.78 -47.33
N VAL A 541 0.40 -27.37 -47.32
CA VAL A 541 1.04 -26.73 -48.49
C VAL A 541 1.08 -27.69 -49.68
N ALA A 542 1.43 -28.95 -49.45
CA ALA A 542 1.48 -29.98 -50.49
C ALA A 542 0.12 -30.33 -51.10
N ARG A 543 -1.00 -30.12 -50.37
CA ARG A 543 -2.37 -30.31 -50.89
C ARG A 543 -2.85 -29.20 -51.81
N ARG A 544 -2.22 -28.02 -51.77
CA ARG A 544 -2.58 -26.91 -52.66
C ARG A 544 -1.86 -27.12 -54.00
N PRO A 545 -2.55 -27.11 -55.15
CA PRO A 545 -1.88 -27.20 -56.44
C PRO A 545 -0.97 -25.99 -56.61
N CYS A 546 0.33 -26.17 -56.39
CA CYS A 546 1.34 -25.20 -56.78
C CYS A 546 1.33 -25.07 -58.31
N ALA A 547 1.28 -23.84 -58.81
CA ALA A 547 1.62 -23.52 -60.21
C ALA A 547 2.99 -24.17 -60.58
N PRO A 548 3.20 -24.56 -61.86
CA PRO A 548 4.14 -25.62 -62.27
C PRO A 548 5.65 -25.32 -62.14
N GLN A 549 6.09 -24.42 -61.26
CA GLN A 549 7.50 -24.01 -61.14
C GLN A 549 8.18 -24.24 -59.77
N MET A 550 7.52 -24.86 -58.79
CA MET A 550 8.18 -25.22 -57.53
C MET A 550 8.21 -26.73 -57.29
N ARG A 551 9.39 -27.34 -57.47
CA ARG A 551 9.71 -28.66 -56.91
C ARG A 551 10.40 -28.46 -55.55
N LEU A 552 9.77 -28.93 -54.48
CA LEU A 552 10.43 -29.10 -53.18
C LEU A 552 11.09 -30.48 -53.14
N ALA A 553 12.40 -30.52 -52.94
CA ALA A 553 13.15 -31.74 -52.66
C ALA A 553 13.27 -31.91 -51.14
N PRO A 554 12.92 -33.07 -50.55
CA PRO A 554 13.15 -33.32 -49.13
C PRO A 554 14.63 -33.64 -48.91
N THR A 555 15.35 -32.80 -48.17
CA THR A 555 16.68 -33.12 -47.65
C THR A 555 16.57 -33.75 -46.27
N THR A 556 17.04 -34.99 -46.16
CA THR A 556 17.23 -35.68 -44.88
C THR A 556 18.57 -35.24 -44.26
N ALA A 557 18.60 -34.07 -43.62
CA ALA A 557 19.63 -33.67 -42.65
C ALA A 557 19.07 -32.56 -41.73
N PRO A 558 19.34 -32.57 -40.42
CA PRO A 558 18.95 -31.49 -39.53
C PRO A 558 19.87 -30.29 -39.80
N ASP A 559 19.30 -29.10 -39.92
CA ASP A 559 20.00 -27.81 -40.05
C ASP A 559 20.63 -27.49 -41.42
N SER A 560 19.80 -27.19 -42.42
CA SER A 560 20.04 -26.06 -43.36
C SER A 560 18.89 -25.91 -44.37
N ILE A 561 18.31 -24.70 -44.44
CA ILE A 561 17.51 -24.26 -45.58
C ILE A 561 18.47 -23.52 -46.52
N CYS A 562 18.83 -24.17 -47.62
CA CYS A 562 19.58 -23.55 -48.71
C CYS A 562 18.58 -23.17 -49.82
N LEU A 563 18.22 -21.89 -49.89
CA LEU A 563 17.58 -21.29 -51.06
C LEU A 563 18.69 -20.68 -51.91
N SER A 564 19.00 -21.32 -53.03
CA SER A 564 19.94 -20.80 -54.03
C SER A 564 19.32 -19.60 -54.74
N GLY A 565 20.00 -18.46 -54.66
CA GLY A 565 19.74 -17.31 -55.52
C GLY A 565 20.07 -15.97 -54.88
N GLN A 566 21.36 -15.60 -54.92
CA GLN A 566 21.96 -14.29 -54.60
C GLN A 566 22.35 -14.04 -53.13
N ILE A 567 23.64 -14.24 -52.90
CA ILE A 567 24.43 -13.87 -51.73
C ILE A 567 24.76 -12.37 -51.82
N PHE A 568 24.50 -11.61 -50.76
CA PHE A 568 25.32 -10.45 -50.39
C PHE A 568 26.01 -10.74 -49.07
N THR A 569 27.33 -10.93 -49.16
CA THR A 569 28.29 -11.12 -48.06
C THR A 569 28.59 -9.78 -47.37
N CYS A 570 28.60 -9.76 -46.04
CA CYS A 570 29.34 -8.74 -45.29
C CYS A 570 30.50 -9.42 -44.55
N ALA A 571 31.71 -9.00 -44.90
CA ALA A 571 32.96 -9.52 -44.40
C ALA A 571 33.19 -9.25 -42.90
N ARG A 572 33.80 -10.21 -42.22
CA ARG A 572 34.73 -9.92 -41.12
C ARG A 572 36.08 -10.60 -41.39
N THR A 573 37.09 -9.85 -41.04
CA THR A 573 38.52 -9.96 -41.29
C THR A 573 39.21 -11.17 -40.64
N ARG A 574 40.38 -11.47 -41.20
CA ARG A 574 41.22 -12.68 -41.17
C ARG A 574 41.86 -13.09 -39.81
N ALA A 575 41.98 -14.42 -39.69
CA ALA A 575 43.16 -15.26 -39.35
C ALA A 575 43.88 -15.17 -37.99
N CYS A 576 43.92 -16.31 -37.29
CA CYS A 576 45.15 -17.10 -37.05
C CYS A 576 44.81 -18.52 -36.50
N SER A 577 45.47 -19.54 -37.04
CA SER A 577 45.40 -20.96 -36.65
C SER A 577 46.51 -21.30 -35.62
N PRO A 578 46.80 -22.58 -35.29
CA PRO A 578 46.02 -23.56 -34.51
C PRO A 578 46.85 -24.12 -33.31
N MET A 579 46.25 -24.71 -32.27
CA MET A 579 46.85 -25.86 -31.54
C MET A 579 45.94 -26.44 -30.45
N THR A 580 46.18 -27.73 -30.24
CA THR A 580 45.53 -28.77 -29.45
C THR A 580 45.80 -28.65 -27.94
N GLU A 581 44.86 -29.19 -27.15
CA GLU A 581 44.96 -29.70 -25.76
C GLU A 581 45.39 -28.75 -24.61
N TRP A 582 44.54 -28.64 -23.58
CA TRP A 582 44.78 -29.15 -22.21
C TRP A 582 43.55 -28.86 -21.31
N SER A 583 43.24 -29.82 -20.44
CA SER A 583 42.24 -29.74 -19.36
C SER A 583 42.92 -29.38 -18.00
N PRO A 584 42.23 -29.47 -16.85
CA PRO A 584 41.67 -28.39 -16.05
C PRO A 584 42.51 -27.99 -14.82
N THR A 585 41.91 -27.20 -13.90
CA THR A 585 42.28 -26.91 -12.50
C THR A 585 43.37 -25.85 -12.22
N THR A 586 42.97 -24.68 -11.70
CA THR A 586 43.26 -24.14 -10.33
C THR A 586 42.91 -22.64 -10.22
N LEU A 587 42.23 -22.27 -9.12
CA LEU A 587 42.03 -20.89 -8.59
C LEU A 587 43.40 -20.24 -8.22
N PRO A 588 43.55 -18.93 -7.84
CA PRO A 588 42.55 -17.94 -7.40
C PRO A 588 42.80 -16.45 -7.83
N SER A 589 41.91 -15.58 -7.35
CA SER A 589 42.16 -14.23 -6.77
C SER A 589 42.21 -12.96 -7.64
N SER A 590 41.36 -12.00 -7.22
CA SER A 590 41.53 -10.52 -7.26
C SER A 590 41.49 -9.89 -8.67
N SER A 591 40.95 -8.72 -8.96
CA SER A 591 40.60 -7.55 -8.17
C SER A 591 39.77 -6.60 -9.07
N THR A 592 38.76 -5.94 -8.48
CA THR A 592 38.31 -4.55 -8.73
C THR A 592 38.23 -3.95 -10.16
N THR A 593 36.98 -3.65 -10.55
CA THR A 593 36.43 -2.33 -10.95
C THR A 593 37.23 -1.37 -11.85
N ARG A 594 36.60 -0.94 -12.96
CA ARG A 594 36.15 0.44 -13.30
C ARG A 594 36.00 0.60 -14.83
N ASP A 595 34.80 0.95 -15.30
CA ASP A 595 34.44 2.25 -15.94
C ASP A 595 34.79 2.28 -17.45
N LEU A 596 34.04 2.79 -18.43
CA LEU A 596 32.96 3.78 -18.59
C LEU A 596 32.10 3.36 -19.83
N ARG A 597 30.77 3.56 -19.87
CA ARG A 597 30.02 4.68 -20.53
C ARG A 597 30.65 5.19 -21.85
N ALA A 598 29.98 5.47 -22.96
CA ALA A 598 28.57 5.51 -23.36
C ALA A 598 28.47 5.75 -24.89
N HIS A 599 27.25 5.58 -25.42
CA HIS A 599 26.64 6.20 -26.61
C HIS A 599 27.16 5.90 -28.02
N CYS A 600 26.25 5.42 -28.88
CA CYS A 600 25.71 6.21 -30.01
C CYS A 600 24.52 5.50 -30.68
N LEU A 601 23.43 6.26 -30.87
CA LEU A 601 22.24 5.93 -31.67
C LEU A 601 22.54 6.06 -33.17
N PRO A 602 21.88 5.30 -34.07
CA PRO A 602 22.04 5.50 -35.51
C PRO A 602 20.94 6.40 -36.10
N THR A 603 21.38 7.36 -36.91
CA THR A 603 20.61 8.32 -37.71
C THR A 603 20.36 7.76 -39.12
N ILE A 604 19.18 8.02 -39.69
CA ILE A 604 18.78 7.67 -41.06
C ILE A 604 18.97 8.89 -41.98
N ALA A 605 19.56 8.72 -43.17
CA ALA A 605 19.55 9.69 -44.28
C ALA A 605 19.81 9.00 -45.66
N PRO A 606 19.43 9.62 -46.81
CA PRO A 606 18.80 8.92 -47.93
C PRO A 606 19.64 8.76 -49.23
N CYS A 607 19.02 8.05 -50.17
CA CYS A 607 19.53 7.52 -51.45
C CYS A 607 19.74 8.61 -52.53
N SER A 608 20.85 8.54 -53.27
CA SER A 608 21.10 9.33 -54.49
C SER A 608 21.45 8.41 -55.67
N SER A 609 20.74 8.62 -56.78
CA SER A 609 20.91 8.02 -58.10
C SER A 609 22.10 8.60 -58.86
N GLU A 610 22.86 7.78 -59.60
CA GLU A 610 23.65 8.26 -60.75
C GLU A 610 23.93 7.14 -61.77
N ARG A 611 24.07 7.57 -63.04
CA ARG A 611 23.96 6.81 -64.29
C ARG A 611 25.26 6.13 -64.75
N SER A 612 25.11 5.22 -65.72
CA SER A 612 26.09 4.42 -66.50
C SER A 612 27.30 5.18 -67.10
N PRO A 613 28.37 4.46 -67.46
CA PRO A 613 28.58 4.00 -68.86
C PRO A 613 29.05 2.51 -68.94
N MET A 614 29.00 1.73 -70.02
CA MET A 614 28.83 1.91 -71.48
C MET A 614 27.63 1.12 -72.02
#